data_AF-X1F8Q2-F1
#
_entry.id   AF-X1F8Q2-F1
#
_cell.length_a   1.000
_cell.length_b   1.000
_cell.length_c   1.000
_cell.angle_alpha   90.00
_cell.angle_beta   90.00
_cell.angle_gamma   90.00
#
_symmetry.space_group_name_H-M   'P 1'
#
loop_
_entity.id
_entity.type
_entity.pdbx_description
1 polymer ?
#
loop_
_entity_poly.entity_id
_entity_poly.type
_entity_poly.pdbx_seq_one_letter_code
_entity_poly.pdbx_strand_id
1 'polypeptide(L)'
;GIFDADGKKEEYTAKKISEMEKRGKKTDEDRLYITEVKVRRFGESRVKGDVTIKLKVVFEDGAEEIRFWRGQERWKKFTFEQPSKVKYAQIDPDNIWLIDSNLANNSLRRKSSKKGILKLTTQLLGFIQNYLHFLGTLT
;
A
#
# COMPACT_ATOMS: atom_id res chain seq x y z
N GLY A 1 -8.66 28.22 -35.38
CA GLY A 1 -9.20 28.08 -36.75
C GLY A 1 -10.69 27.83 -36.65
N ILE A 2 -11.47 28.36 -37.58
CA ILE A 2 -12.93 28.17 -37.61
C ILE A 2 -13.18 26.87 -38.38
N PHE A 3 -13.81 25.89 -37.73
CA PHE A 3 -14.22 24.64 -38.37
C PHE A 3 -15.71 24.44 -38.12
N ASP A 4 -16.41 23.92 -39.13
CA ASP A 4 -17.85 23.73 -39.13
C ASP A 4 -18.17 22.31 -38.63
N ALA A 5 -18.83 22.20 -37.48
CA ALA A 5 -19.38 20.97 -36.97
C ALA A 5 -20.89 21.20 -36.80
N ASP A 6 -21.70 20.43 -37.52
CA ASP A 6 -23.17 20.42 -37.44
C ASP A 6 -23.90 21.74 -37.80
N GLY A 7 -23.28 22.61 -38.59
CA GLY A 7 -23.91 23.86 -39.09
C GLY A 7 -23.97 24.98 -38.05
N LYS A 8 -23.31 24.82 -36.90
CA LYS A 8 -23.06 25.90 -35.94
C LYS A 8 -21.57 26.22 -35.93
N LYS A 9 -21.23 27.44 -36.32
CA LYS A 9 -19.86 27.96 -36.27
C LYS A 9 -19.40 28.05 -34.83
N GLU A 10 -18.56 27.12 -34.39
CA GLU A 10 -17.89 27.19 -33.11
C GLU A 10 -16.45 27.68 -33.26
N GLU A 11 -16.13 28.77 -32.57
CA GLU A 11 -14.78 29.32 -32.58
C GLU A 11 -13.90 28.54 -31.59
N TYR A 12 -12.92 27.80 -32.12
CA TYR A 12 -11.90 27.10 -31.33
C TYR A 12 -10.70 28.03 -31.11
N THR A 13 -10.84 28.92 -30.12
CA THR A 13 -9.73 29.74 -29.62
C THR A 13 -8.76 28.86 -28.82
N ALA A 14 -7.47 29.21 -28.80
CA ALA A 14 -6.45 28.51 -27.99
C ALA A 14 -6.87 28.34 -26.52
N LYS A 15 -7.60 29.32 -25.97
CA LYS A 15 -8.20 29.25 -24.63
C LYS A 15 -9.24 28.14 -24.50
N LYS A 16 -10.15 28.04 -25.47
CA LYS A 16 -11.22 27.01 -25.53
C LYS A 16 -10.64 25.60 -25.72
N ILE A 17 -9.60 25.47 -26.53
CA ILE A 17 -8.84 24.21 -26.70
C ILE A 17 -8.16 23.83 -25.37
N SER A 18 -7.52 24.78 -24.69
CA SER A 18 -6.91 24.52 -23.38
C SER A 18 -7.93 24.16 -22.28
N GLU A 19 -9.14 24.71 -22.35
CA GLU A 19 -10.24 24.38 -21.44
C GLU A 19 -10.82 22.99 -21.73
N MET A 20 -10.93 22.59 -23.00
CA MET A 20 -11.31 21.23 -23.40
C MET A 20 -10.24 20.20 -23.00
N GLU A 21 -8.95 20.51 -23.15
CA GLU A 21 -7.85 19.64 -22.69
C GLU A 21 -7.80 19.52 -21.17
N LYS A 22 -8.07 20.62 -20.43
CA LYS A 22 -8.19 20.59 -18.97
C LYS A 22 -9.41 19.79 -18.50
N ARG A 23 -10.55 19.88 -19.21
CA ARG A 23 -11.75 19.07 -18.94
C ARG A 23 -11.56 17.59 -19.31
N GLY A 24 -10.75 17.28 -20.32
CA GLY A 24 -10.45 15.91 -20.74
C GLY A 24 -9.35 15.22 -19.93
N LYS A 25 -8.51 15.97 -19.22
CA LYS A 25 -7.53 15.43 -18.27
C LYS A 25 -8.26 14.92 -17.02
N LYS A 26 -8.54 13.61 -17.00
CA LYS A 26 -8.93 12.89 -15.77
C LYS A 26 -7.91 13.19 -14.67
N THR A 27 -8.36 13.84 -13.60
CA THR A 27 -7.60 14.01 -12.36
C THR A 27 -7.29 12.63 -11.75
N ASP A 28 -6.30 12.54 -10.86
CA ASP A 28 -5.95 11.26 -10.22
C ASP A 28 -7.15 10.67 -9.44
N GLU A 29 -8.11 11.52 -9.05
CA GLU A 29 -9.39 11.18 -8.41
C GLU A 29 -10.37 10.42 -9.34
N ASP A 30 -10.29 10.63 -10.66
CA ASP A 30 -11.14 9.97 -11.67
C ASP A 30 -10.59 8.60 -12.11
N ARG A 31 -9.45 8.17 -11.55
CA ARG A 31 -8.78 6.92 -11.92
C ARG A 31 -9.08 5.83 -10.91
N LEU A 32 -9.86 4.84 -11.33
CA LEU A 32 -10.02 3.60 -10.58
C LEU A 32 -8.77 2.72 -10.74
N TYR A 33 -8.20 2.30 -9.61
CA TYR A 33 -7.09 1.38 -9.53
C TYR A 33 -7.59 -0.01 -9.15
N ILE A 34 -7.20 -1.01 -9.95
CA ILE A 34 -7.40 -2.42 -9.63
C ILE A 34 -6.16 -2.93 -8.92
N THR A 35 -6.31 -3.33 -7.66
CA THR A 35 -5.24 -3.91 -6.84
C THR A 35 -5.49 -5.40 -6.67
N GLU A 36 -4.51 -6.22 -7.03
CA GLU A 36 -4.50 -7.65 -6.71
C GLU A 36 -3.57 -7.95 -5.54
N VAL A 37 -4.11 -8.58 -4.49
CA VAL A 37 -3.33 -9.09 -3.36
C VAL A 37 -3.37 -10.61 -3.39
N LYS A 38 -2.22 -11.24 -3.60
CA LYS A 38 -2.06 -12.69 -3.58
C LYS A 38 -1.48 -13.10 -2.24
N VAL A 39 -2.29 -13.81 -1.46
CA VAL A 39 -1.90 -14.36 -0.17
C VAL A 39 -1.49 -15.82 -0.37
N ARG A 40 -0.36 -16.23 0.22
CA ARG A 40 0.15 -17.60 0.14
C ARG A 40 0.61 -18.06 1.51
N ARG A 41 0.27 -19.30 1.86
CA ARG A 41 0.76 -19.97 3.06
C ARG A 41 2.05 -20.69 2.71
N PHE A 42 3.12 -20.32 3.40
CA PHE A 42 4.38 -21.06 3.37
C PHE A 42 4.34 -22.16 4.43
N GLY A 43 4.79 -23.36 4.08
CA GLY A 43 4.71 -24.54 4.96
C GLY A 43 3.37 -25.31 4.90
N GLU A 44 3.25 -26.31 5.79
CA GLU A 44 2.13 -27.25 5.82
C GLU A 44 1.17 -27.03 6.99
N SER A 45 1.51 -26.20 7.98
CA SER A 45 0.66 -25.87 9.12
C SER A 45 -0.71 -25.37 8.68
N ARG A 46 -1.76 -26.10 9.01
CA ARG A 46 -3.17 -25.71 8.81
C ARG A 46 -3.82 -25.59 10.17
N VAL A 47 -4.44 -24.46 10.45
CA VAL A 47 -5.27 -24.31 11.65
C VAL A 47 -6.59 -25.04 11.41
N LYS A 48 -7.02 -25.90 12.34
CA LYS A 48 -8.30 -26.61 12.27
C LYS A 48 -9.44 -25.73 12.80
N GLY A 49 -10.67 -26.01 12.39
CA GLY A 49 -11.88 -25.30 12.83
C GLY A 49 -12.25 -24.09 11.97
N ASP A 50 -13.23 -23.30 12.42
CA ASP A 50 -13.78 -22.13 11.70
C ASP A 50 -12.93 -20.86 11.86
N VAL A 51 -11.62 -21.03 11.79
CA VAL A 51 -10.68 -19.94 11.97
C VAL A 51 -10.50 -19.14 10.68
N THR A 52 -10.49 -17.82 10.81
CA THR A 52 -10.14 -16.90 9.72
C THR A 52 -9.01 -15.96 10.12
N ILE A 53 -8.08 -15.79 9.19
CA ILE A 53 -6.97 -14.86 9.28
C ILE A 53 -7.39 -13.54 8.63
N LYS A 54 -7.17 -12.44 9.33
CA LYS A 54 -7.51 -11.09 8.86
C LYS A 54 -6.46 -10.60 7.86
N LEU A 55 -6.90 -10.09 6.71
CA LEU A 55 -6.09 -9.37 5.74
C LEU A 55 -6.51 -7.90 5.77
N LYS A 56 -5.60 -7.01 6.13
CA LYS A 56 -5.79 -5.56 6.06
C LYS A 56 -5.06 -5.03 4.82
N VAL A 57 -5.75 -4.23 4.01
CA VAL A 57 -5.18 -3.52 2.87
C VAL A 57 -5.37 -2.03 3.10
N VAL A 58 -4.29 -1.26 3.00
CA VAL A 58 -4.31 0.19 3.24
C VAL A 58 -3.87 0.91 1.97
N PHE A 59 -4.59 1.95 1.60
CA PHE A 59 -4.38 2.73 0.39
C PHE A 59 -3.60 4.03 0.67
N GLU A 60 -3.13 4.71 -0.38
CA GLU A 60 -2.29 5.91 -0.24
C GLU A 60 -3.07 7.11 0.31
N ASP A 61 -4.40 7.12 0.15
CA ASP A 61 -5.34 8.11 0.71
C ASP A 61 -5.72 7.85 2.18
N GLY A 62 -5.28 6.72 2.75
CA GLY A 62 -5.60 6.31 4.11
C GLY A 62 -6.83 5.42 4.24
N ALA A 63 -7.53 5.11 3.14
CA ALA A 63 -8.61 4.12 3.17
C ALA A 63 -8.06 2.75 3.60
N GLU A 64 -8.87 2.01 4.36
CA GLU A 64 -8.56 0.65 4.79
C GLU A 64 -9.66 -0.31 4.37
N GLU A 65 -9.27 -1.47 3.84
CA GLU A 65 -10.17 -2.57 3.57
C GLU A 65 -9.72 -3.83 4.31
N ILE A 66 -10.69 -4.53 4.89
CA ILE A 66 -10.47 -5.79 5.57
C ILE A 66 -11.08 -6.93 4.75
N ARG A 67 -10.34 -8.02 4.62
CA ARG A 67 -10.79 -9.30 4.09
C ARG A 67 -10.39 -10.42 5.03
N PHE A 68 -11.00 -11.58 4.85
CA PHE A 68 -10.73 -12.76 5.66
C PHE A 68 -10.30 -13.93 4.78
N TRP A 69 -9.31 -14.66 5.26
CA TRP A 69 -8.81 -15.86 4.62
C TRP A 69 -8.78 -17.03 5.59
N ARG A 70 -9.34 -18.17 5.18
CA ARG A 70 -9.40 -19.38 6.02
C ARG A 70 -8.06 -20.09 6.16
N GLY A 71 -7.07 -19.79 5.32
CA GLY A 71 -5.74 -20.43 5.37
C GLY A 71 -5.70 -21.92 5.02
N GLN A 72 -6.84 -22.54 4.69
CA GLN A 72 -6.93 -23.95 4.28
C GLN A 72 -6.31 -24.18 2.90
N GLU A 73 -6.68 -23.30 1.97
CA GLU A 73 -6.10 -23.18 0.64
C GLU A 73 -4.62 -22.79 0.75
N ARG A 74 -3.79 -23.22 -0.19
CA ARG A 74 -2.37 -22.83 -0.21
C ARG A 74 -2.19 -21.37 -0.63
N TRP A 75 -3.07 -20.85 -1.47
CA TRP A 75 -3.05 -19.45 -1.90
C TRP A 75 -4.48 -18.94 -2.15
N LYS A 76 -4.67 -17.63 -2.06
CA LYS A 76 -5.90 -16.94 -2.46
C LYS A 76 -5.57 -15.58 -3.05
N LYS A 77 -6.32 -15.19 -4.09
CA LYS A 77 -6.23 -13.85 -4.70
C LYS A 77 -7.44 -13.02 -4.26
N PHE A 78 -7.17 -11.79 -3.82
CA PHE A 78 -8.17 -10.77 -3.53
C PHE A 78 -7.99 -9.61 -4.51
N THR A 79 -9.10 -9.10 -5.04
CA THR A 79 -9.12 -7.94 -5.93
C THR A 79 -9.86 -6.80 -5.26
N PHE A 80 -9.30 -5.60 -5.36
CA PHE A 80 -9.84 -4.36 -4.79
C PHE A 80 -9.89 -3.29 -5.88
N GLU A 81 -10.99 -2.54 -5.91
CA GLU A 81 -11.19 -1.42 -6.83
C GLU A 81 -11.33 -0.15 -5.98
N GLN A 82 -10.32 0.71 -6.04
CA GLN A 82 -10.27 1.93 -5.24
C GLN A 82 -9.76 3.10 -6.08
N PRO A 83 -10.16 4.36 -5.79
CA PRO A 83 -9.65 5.54 -6.50
C PRO A 83 -8.19 5.86 -6.13
N SER A 84 -7.62 5.14 -5.15
CA SER A 84 -6.24 5.30 -4.70
C SER A 84 -5.43 4.04 -4.86
N LYS A 85 -4.11 4.19 -5.07
CA LYS A 85 -3.18 3.06 -5.15
C LYS A 85 -3.01 2.43 -3.77
N VAL A 86 -2.79 1.12 -3.73
CA VAL A 86 -2.43 0.43 -2.49
C VAL A 86 -1.09 0.96 -1.94
N LYS A 87 -1.06 1.21 -0.64
CA LYS A 87 0.15 1.57 0.13
C LYS A 87 0.82 0.29 0.64
N TYR A 88 0.06 -0.58 1.29
CA TYR A 88 0.53 -1.88 1.76
C TYR A 88 -0.64 -2.82 2.06
N ALA A 89 -0.35 -4.12 2.07
CA ALA A 89 -1.24 -5.16 2.57
C ALA A 89 -0.53 -5.90 3.72
N GLN A 90 -1.29 -6.30 4.73
CA GLN A 90 -0.79 -7.03 5.89
C GLN A 90 -1.78 -8.13 6.29
N ILE A 91 -1.29 -9.37 6.36
CA ILE A 91 -2.00 -10.47 6.97
C ILE A 91 -1.75 -10.49 8.48
N ASP A 92 -2.76 -10.88 9.23
CA ASP A 92 -2.76 -10.93 10.70
C ASP A 92 -2.18 -9.65 11.34
N PRO A 93 -2.78 -8.47 11.10
CA PRO A 93 -2.26 -7.21 11.63
C PRO A 93 -2.23 -7.15 13.16
N ASP A 94 -3.02 -7.99 13.82
CA ASP A 94 -3.14 -8.07 15.28
C ASP A 94 -2.13 -9.07 15.89
N ASN A 95 -1.35 -9.78 15.07
CA ASN A 95 -0.38 -10.82 15.46
C ASN A 95 -1.01 -11.91 16.34
N ILE A 96 -2.26 -12.30 16.06
CA ILE A 96 -2.97 -13.36 16.78
C ILE A 96 -2.36 -14.74 16.44
N TRP A 97 -1.87 -14.89 15.21
CA TRP A 97 -1.37 -16.13 14.63
C TRP A 97 0.15 -16.20 14.69
N LEU A 98 0.70 -16.57 15.85
CA LEU A 98 2.15 -16.74 16.07
C LEU A 98 2.74 -18.04 15.50
N ILE A 99 1.99 -18.76 14.66
CA ILE A 99 2.44 -20.01 14.03
C ILE A 99 3.38 -19.75 12.83
N ASP A 100 3.51 -18.50 12.39
CA ASP A 100 4.40 -18.14 11.30
C ASP A 100 5.87 -18.20 11.73
N SER A 101 6.72 -18.78 10.89
CA SER A 101 8.17 -18.80 11.11
C SER A 101 8.82 -17.43 10.87
N ASN A 102 8.17 -16.52 10.14
CA ASN A 102 8.69 -15.21 9.81
C ASN A 102 7.59 -14.14 9.74
N LEU A 103 7.26 -13.52 10.87
CA LEU A 103 6.28 -12.43 10.95
C LEU A 103 6.62 -11.21 10.07
N ALA A 104 7.88 -11.00 9.68
CA ALA A 104 8.25 -9.87 8.84
C ALA A 104 7.70 -10.01 7.40
N ASN A 105 7.40 -11.23 6.95
CA ASN A 105 6.81 -11.48 5.64
C ASN A 105 5.29 -11.26 5.60
N ASN A 106 4.64 -11.04 6.76
CA ASN A 106 3.19 -10.85 6.85
C ASN A 106 2.72 -9.54 6.22
N SER A 107 3.64 -8.66 5.80
CA SER A 107 3.29 -7.41 5.13
C SER A 107 4.05 -7.24 3.83
N LEU A 108 3.38 -6.65 2.84
CA LEU A 108 3.96 -6.26 1.57
C LEU A 108 3.58 -4.81 1.25
N ARG A 109 4.59 -3.99 0.95
CA ARG A 109 4.41 -2.60 0.53
C ARG A 109 4.57 -2.48 -0.98
N ARG A 110 3.77 -1.61 -1.60
CA ARG A 110 3.89 -1.33 -3.04
C ARG A 110 5.21 -0.62 -3.39
N LYS A 111 5.65 0.29 -2.52
CA LYS A 111 6.92 1.01 -2.62
C LYS A 111 7.82 0.58 -1.46
N SER A 112 9.10 0.35 -1.75
CA SER A 112 10.10 0.07 -0.72
C SER A 112 10.28 1.28 0.21
N SER A 113 10.62 1.04 1.47
CA SER A 113 10.83 2.11 2.46
C SER A 113 12.16 1.92 3.19
N LYS A 114 12.98 2.97 3.21
CA LYS A 114 14.25 3.00 3.98
C LYS A 114 14.05 3.40 5.44
N LYS A 115 12.84 3.76 5.85
CA LYS A 115 12.54 4.28 7.20
C LYS A 115 12.91 3.29 8.31
N GLY A 116 12.72 1.99 8.09
CA GLY A 116 13.09 0.95 9.05
C GLY A 116 14.59 0.90 9.30
N ILE A 117 15.39 0.86 8.22
CA ILE A 117 16.86 0.87 8.29
C ILE A 117 17.34 2.16 8.97
N LEU A 118 16.79 3.31 8.56
CA LEU A 118 17.16 4.59 9.15
C LEU A 118 16.89 4.61 10.66
N LYS A 119 15.72 4.13 11.10
CA LYS A 119 15.38 4.02 12.53
C LYS A 119 16.40 3.18 13.29
N LEU A 120 16.76 2.01 12.77
CA LEU A 120 17.75 1.13 13.41
C LEU A 120 19.13 1.78 13.48
N THR A 121 19.56 2.45 12.40
CA THR A 121 20.85 3.17 12.39
C THR A 121 20.86 4.31 13.41
N THR A 122 19.77 5.06 13.54
CA THR A 122 19.65 6.12 14.55
C THR A 122 19.67 5.55 15.97
N GLN A 123 19.00 4.43 16.22
CA GLN A 123 19.04 3.75 17.52
C GLN A 123 20.45 3.25 17.86
N LEU A 124 21.14 2.63 16.90
CA LEU A 124 22.51 2.17 17.06
C LEU A 124 23.47 3.33 17.38
N LEU A 125 23.38 4.43 16.64
CA LEU A 125 24.17 5.63 16.91
C LEU A 125 23.91 6.18 18.30
N GLY A 126 22.65 6.18 18.75
CA GLY A 126 22.29 6.54 20.13
C GLY A 126 22.95 5.64 21.17
N PHE A 127 22.97 4.32 20.96
CA PHE A 127 23.68 3.40 21.85
C PHE A 127 25.19 3.64 21.88
N ILE A 128 25.82 3.87 20.73
CA ILE A 128 27.26 4.19 20.63
C ILE A 128 27.56 5.50 21.36
N GLN A 129 26.75 6.53 21.14
CA GLN A 129 26.88 7.82 21.81
C GLN A 129 26.78 7.66 23.34
N ASN A 130 25.79 6.92 23.82
CA ASN A 130 25.62 6.67 25.26
C ASN A 130 26.82 5.92 25.86
N TYR A 131 27.36 4.93 25.14
CA TYR A 131 28.53 4.18 25.56
C TYR A 131 29.79 5.06 25.66
N LEU A 132 30.03 5.92 24.66
CA LEU A 132 31.14 6.87 24.67
C LEU A 132 31.03 7.89 25.80
N HIS A 133 29.83 8.40 26.07
CA HIS A 133 29.60 9.30 27.20
C HIS A 133 29.88 8.61 28.54
N PHE A 134 29.42 7.37 28.72
CA PHE A 134 29.68 6.60 29.93
C PHE A 134 31.19 6.42 30.19
N LEU A 135 31.95 6.03 29.16
CA LEU A 135 33.41 5.92 29.26
C LEU A 135 34.07 7.26 29.59
N GLY A 136 33.63 8.34 28.94
CA GLY A 136 34.15 9.68 29.19
C GLY A 136 33.92 10.16 30.62
N THR A 137 32.79 9.81 31.25
CA THR A 137 32.49 10.17 32.64
C THR A 137 33.21 9.33 33.69
N LEU A 138 33.86 8.23 33.30
CA LEU A 138 34.57 7.32 34.21
C LEU A 138 36.06 7.69 34.38
N THR A 139 36.50 8.77 33.74
CA THR A 139 37.87 9.33 33.78
C THR A 139 37.85 10.68 34.49
#